data_AF-A0A2V7YIK3-F1
#
_entry.id   AF-A0A2V7YIK3-F1
#
_cell.length_a   1.000
_cell.length_b   1.000
_cell.length_c   1.000
_cell.angle_alpha   90.00
_cell.angle_beta   90.00
_cell.angle_gamma   90.00
#
_symmetry.space_group_name_H-M   'P 1'
#
loop_
_entity.id
_entity.type
_entity.pdbx_description
1 polymer ?
#
loop_
_entity_poly.entity_id
_entity_poly.type
_entity_poly.pdbx_seq_one_letter_code
_entity_poly.pdbx_strand_id
1 'polypeptide(L)'
;MLAIMSIMLIFLAFTVPRQWSAVMRRERELQTIYVMQQYAKAIEAFRLKNNIFPVSMSQLADARQPRFLRCPKDGCLDPLTGEVDWLVIPQSQARPPGGGAAPPPGALPQTATAQVGVPMKDYAGGPFVGVRPPKNGNSLIIFKGADHYEQWMYTALDYQTDRTARQQAAQKVWQ
;
A
#
# COMPACT_ATOMS: atom_id res chain seq x y z
N MET A 1 47.61 -6.47 23.70
CA MET A 1 46.63 -6.96 22.70
C MET A 1 45.18 -6.63 23.07
N LEU A 2 44.67 -6.98 24.26
CA LEU A 2 43.29 -6.65 24.68
C LEU A 2 42.94 -5.16 24.60
N ALA A 3 43.87 -4.28 24.98
CA ALA A 3 43.65 -2.82 24.91
C ALA A 3 43.54 -2.28 23.47
N ILE A 4 44.24 -2.88 22.50
CA ILE A 4 44.16 -2.46 21.09
C ILE A 4 42.83 -2.93 20.47
N MET A 5 42.39 -4.15 20.83
CA MET A 5 41.09 -4.69 20.40
C MET A 5 39.92 -3.89 20.97
N SER A 6 39.99 -3.44 22.22
CA SER A 6 38.92 -2.62 22.81
C SER A 6 38.82 -1.24 22.17
N ILE A 7 39.96 -0.59 21.88
CA ILE A 7 39.99 0.72 21.20
C ILE A 7 39.41 0.62 19.78
N MET A 8 39.75 -0.44 19.04
CA MET A 8 39.21 -0.67 17.70
C MET A 8 37.69 -0.90 17.69
N LEU A 9 37.15 -1.62 18.69
CA LEU A 9 35.70 -1.82 18.85
C LEU A 9 34.96 -0.52 19.20
N ILE A 10 35.54 0.34 20.05
CA ILE A 10 34.96 1.65 20.39
C ILE A 10 34.93 2.56 19.17
N PHE A 11 35.99 2.56 18.37
CA PHE A 11 36.03 3.33 17.12
C PHE A 11 34.96 2.86 16.13
N LEU A 12 34.79 1.55 15.95
CA LEU A 12 33.73 0.99 15.10
C LEU A 12 32.33 1.39 15.59
N ALA A 13 32.08 1.33 16.90
CA ALA A 13 30.81 1.73 17.50
C ALA A 13 30.46 3.21 17.26
N PHE A 14 31.47 4.09 17.25
CA PHE A 14 31.29 5.51 16.94
C PHE A 14 31.13 5.80 15.44
N THR A 15 31.67 4.94 14.58
CA THR A 15 31.54 5.10 13.12
C THR A 15 30.17 4.69 12.60
N VAL A 16 29.40 3.87 13.33
CA VAL A 16 28.01 3.53 12.94
C VAL A 16 27.17 4.80 13.04
N PRO A 17 26.82 5.42 11.90
CA PRO A 17 26.14 6.70 11.93
C PRO A 17 24.72 6.48 12.46
N ARG A 18 24.29 7.19 13.52
CA ARG A 18 22.90 7.13 14.04
C ARG A 18 21.83 7.31 12.95
N GLN A 19 22.17 8.02 11.88
CA GLN A 19 21.38 8.21 10.66
C GLN A 19 21.03 6.90 9.91
N TRP A 20 21.75 5.80 10.10
CA TRP A 20 21.41 4.51 9.47
C TRP A 20 20.02 4.02 9.85
N SER A 21 19.59 4.25 11.09
CA SER A 21 18.24 3.90 11.54
C SER A 21 17.15 4.64 10.73
N ALA A 22 17.37 5.92 10.41
CA ALA A 22 16.46 6.74 9.63
C ALA A 22 16.48 6.36 8.14
N VAL A 23 17.67 6.06 7.58
CA VAL A 23 17.81 5.56 6.20
C VAL A 23 17.09 4.23 6.04
N MET A 24 17.36 3.27 6.92
CA MET A 24 16.70 1.95 6.90
C MET A 24 15.19 2.05 7.11
N ARG A 25 14.73 3.02 7.92
CA ARG A 25 13.30 3.30 8.07
C ARG A 25 12.70 3.85 6.77
N ARG A 26 13.35 4.81 6.13
CA ARG A 26 12.92 5.37 4.84
C ARG A 26 12.88 4.31 3.73
N GLU A 27 13.85 3.39 3.68
CA GLU A 27 13.88 2.28 2.73
C GLU A 27 12.65 1.37 2.89
N ARG A 28 12.33 0.99 4.14
CA ARG A 28 11.15 0.17 4.47
C ARG A 28 9.85 0.88 4.10
N GLU A 29 9.77 2.18 4.34
CA GLU A 29 8.63 3.01 3.95
C GLU A 29 8.43 3.01 2.42
N LEU A 30 9.50 3.17 1.63
CA LEU A 30 9.43 3.09 0.16
C LEU A 30 8.98 1.71 -0.33
N GLN A 31 9.50 0.65 0.28
CA GLN A 31 9.11 -0.72 -0.06
C GLN A 31 7.63 -0.97 0.25
N THR A 32 7.13 -0.43 1.37
CA THR A 32 5.69 -0.52 1.74
C THR A 32 4.83 0.13 0.67
N ILE A 33 5.19 1.34 0.25
CA ILE A 33 4.47 2.08 -0.80
C ILE A 33 4.48 1.27 -2.11
N TYR A 34 5.62 0.69 -2.47
CA TYR A 34 5.72 -0.15 -3.67
C TYR A 34 4.82 -1.39 -3.59
N VAL A 35 4.76 -2.04 -2.43
CA VAL A 35 3.85 -3.16 -2.18
C VAL A 35 2.39 -2.72 -2.31
N MET A 36 1.99 -1.60 -1.71
CA MET A 36 0.64 -1.04 -1.87
C MET A 36 0.27 -0.80 -3.34
N GLN A 37 1.22 -0.30 -4.15
CA GLN A 37 1.03 -0.11 -5.60
C GLN A 37 0.84 -1.44 -6.33
N GLN A 38 1.59 -2.48 -5.96
CA GLN A 38 1.40 -3.81 -6.54
C GLN A 38 0.02 -4.38 -6.24
N TYR A 39 -0.49 -4.18 -5.02
CA TYR A 39 -1.85 -4.55 -4.66
C TYR A 39 -2.89 -3.80 -5.49
N ALA A 40 -2.79 -2.47 -5.58
CA ALA A 40 -3.72 -1.67 -6.39
C ALA A 40 -3.72 -2.09 -7.87
N LYS A 41 -2.53 -2.36 -8.44
CA LYS A 41 -2.40 -2.89 -9.81
C LYS A 41 -3.06 -4.26 -9.96
N ALA A 42 -2.89 -5.14 -8.98
CA ALA A 42 -3.49 -6.48 -8.99
C ALA A 42 -5.03 -6.41 -8.94
N ILE A 43 -5.58 -5.60 -8.03
CA ILE A 43 -7.03 -5.36 -7.89
C ILE A 43 -7.61 -4.82 -9.19
N GLU A 44 -6.91 -3.88 -9.82
CA GLU A 44 -7.38 -3.26 -11.04
C GLU A 44 -7.33 -4.21 -12.24
N ALA A 45 -6.27 -5.03 -12.36
CA ALA A 45 -6.18 -6.06 -13.38
C ALA A 45 -7.26 -7.15 -13.20
N PHE A 46 -7.62 -7.49 -11.97
CA PHE A 46 -8.76 -8.37 -11.67
C PHE A 46 -10.09 -7.74 -12.10
N ARG A 47 -10.31 -6.45 -11.78
CA ARG A 47 -11.51 -5.70 -12.20
C ARG A 47 -11.63 -5.67 -13.73
N LEU A 48 -10.54 -5.44 -14.46
CA LEU A 48 -10.56 -5.42 -15.92
C LEU A 48 -10.97 -6.76 -16.53
N LYS A 49 -10.67 -7.87 -15.85
CA LYS A 49 -11.03 -9.22 -16.32
C LYS A 49 -12.46 -9.61 -15.93
N ASN A 50 -12.86 -9.33 -14.69
CA ASN A 50 -14.09 -9.86 -14.10
C ASN A 50 -15.21 -8.81 -13.97
N ASN A 51 -14.95 -7.54 -14.32
CA ASN A 51 -15.83 -6.37 -14.13
C ASN A 51 -16.29 -6.13 -12.68
N ILE A 52 -15.75 -6.86 -11.72
CA ILE A 52 -16.10 -6.80 -10.29
C ILE A 52 -14.81 -6.61 -9.48
N PHE A 53 -14.89 -5.83 -8.41
CA PHE A 53 -13.80 -5.70 -7.44
C PHE A 53 -13.72 -6.94 -6.54
N PRO A 54 -12.52 -7.40 -6.18
CA PRO A 54 -12.35 -8.59 -5.33
C PRO A 54 -13.01 -8.36 -3.96
N VAL A 55 -13.64 -9.40 -3.42
CA VAL A 55 -14.26 -9.39 -2.09
C VAL A 55 -13.38 -10.03 -1.01
N SER A 56 -12.39 -10.82 -1.41
CA SER A 56 -11.38 -11.40 -0.51
C SER A 56 -9.99 -11.43 -1.15
N MET A 57 -8.94 -11.51 -0.33
CA MET A 57 -7.58 -11.73 -0.82
C MET A 57 -7.42 -13.09 -1.49
N SER A 58 -8.03 -14.14 -0.92
CA SER A 58 -8.00 -15.47 -1.53
C SER A 58 -8.50 -15.45 -2.98
N GLN A 59 -9.51 -14.63 -3.30
CA GLN A 59 -9.99 -14.46 -4.67
C GLN A 59 -8.95 -13.81 -5.59
N LEU A 60 -8.17 -12.85 -5.08
CA LEU A 60 -7.09 -12.21 -5.84
C LEU A 60 -5.86 -13.12 -6.01
N ALA A 61 -5.58 -13.96 -5.01
CA ALA A 61 -4.47 -14.92 -5.01
C ALA A 61 -4.76 -16.18 -5.84
N ASP A 62 -6.01 -16.64 -5.86
CA ASP A 62 -6.46 -17.85 -6.56
C ASP A 62 -6.83 -17.59 -8.02
N ALA A 63 -7.14 -16.35 -8.41
CA ALA A 63 -7.36 -15.93 -9.79
C ALA A 63 -6.06 -15.88 -10.62
N ARG A 64 -5.36 -17.03 -10.69
CA ARG A 64 -3.97 -17.24 -11.11
C ARG A 64 -3.66 -16.99 -12.59
N GLN A 65 -4.62 -16.56 -13.41
CA GLN A 65 -4.46 -16.39 -14.86
C GLN A 65 -4.89 -14.98 -15.32
N PRO A 66 -3.96 -14.03 -15.57
CA PRO A 66 -2.54 -14.00 -15.21
C PRO A 66 -2.33 -13.76 -13.70
N ARG A 67 -1.14 -14.09 -13.18
CA ARG A 67 -0.82 -13.90 -11.75
C ARG A 67 -0.81 -12.40 -11.40
N PHE A 68 -1.88 -11.91 -10.78
CA PHE A 68 -2.06 -10.48 -10.48
C PHE A 68 -1.11 -9.99 -9.37
N LEU A 69 -0.88 -10.81 -8.34
CA LEU A 69 0.07 -10.57 -7.26
C LEU A 69 1.38 -11.33 -7.51
N ARG A 70 2.52 -10.63 -7.53
CA ARG A 70 3.85 -11.27 -7.59
C ARG A 70 4.30 -11.85 -6.25
N CYS A 71 3.59 -11.51 -5.18
CA CYS A 71 3.85 -11.97 -3.82
C CYS A 71 3.26 -13.35 -3.52
N PRO A 72 3.61 -13.95 -2.36
CA PRO A 72 3.03 -15.21 -1.89
C PRO A 72 1.51 -15.16 -1.77
N LYS A 73 0.89 -16.35 -1.75
CA LYS A 73 -0.58 -16.55 -1.70
C LYS A 73 -1.22 -15.87 -0.48
N ASP A 74 -0.46 -15.75 0.60
CA ASP A 74 -0.92 -15.19 1.88
C ASP A 74 -0.84 -13.65 1.91
N GLY A 75 -0.16 -13.04 0.93
CA GLY A 75 0.07 -11.59 0.83
C GLY A 75 1.55 -11.24 0.70
N CYS A 76 1.85 -10.00 0.31
CA CYS A 76 3.22 -9.48 0.37
C CYS A 76 3.60 -9.25 1.83
N LEU A 77 4.84 -9.54 2.21
CA LEU A 77 5.36 -9.18 3.52
C LEU A 77 5.36 -7.64 3.64
N ASP A 78 4.79 -7.09 4.71
CA ASP A 78 4.92 -5.67 5.01
C ASP A 78 6.33 -5.40 5.57
N PRO A 79 7.18 -4.62 4.87
CA PRO A 79 8.53 -4.31 5.33
C PRO A 79 8.56 -3.38 6.55
N LEU A 80 7.42 -2.78 6.95
CA LEU A 80 7.31 -1.96 8.18
C LEU A 80 7.07 -2.79 9.44
N THR A 81 6.29 -3.86 9.34
CA THR A 81 5.88 -4.70 10.48
C THR A 81 6.53 -6.08 10.47
N GLY A 82 7.02 -6.54 9.31
CA GLY A 82 7.57 -7.87 9.12
C GLY A 82 6.50 -8.97 9.04
N GLU A 83 5.22 -8.59 9.00
CA GLU A 83 4.07 -9.51 8.96
C GLU A 83 3.26 -9.31 7.68
N VAL A 84 2.42 -10.29 7.34
CA VAL A 84 1.53 -10.25 6.18
C VAL A 84 0.14 -9.75 6.61
N ASP A 85 0.08 -8.73 7.47
CA ASP A 85 -1.16 -8.24 8.05
C ASP A 85 -1.57 -6.89 7.44
N TRP A 86 -1.98 -6.90 6.17
CA TRP A 86 -2.48 -5.68 5.53
C TRP A 86 -3.91 -5.39 5.95
N LEU A 87 -4.22 -4.12 6.20
CA LEU A 87 -5.59 -3.67 6.42
C LEU A 87 -6.25 -3.35 5.08
N VAL A 88 -7.49 -3.78 4.91
CA VAL A 88 -8.21 -3.58 3.64
C VAL A 88 -8.89 -2.21 3.61
N ILE A 89 -8.85 -1.58 2.42
CA ILE A 89 -9.58 -0.34 2.13
C ILE A 89 -10.84 -0.71 1.31
N PRO A 90 -12.04 -0.67 1.91
CA PRO A 90 -13.27 -0.97 1.20
C PRO A 90 -13.60 0.11 0.16
N GLN A 91 -14.33 -0.27 -0.90
CA GLN A 91 -14.71 0.66 -1.97
C GLN A 91 -15.49 1.89 -1.45
N SER A 92 -16.31 1.72 -0.42
CA SER A 92 -17.11 2.81 0.19
C SER A 92 -16.26 3.92 0.81
N GLN A 93 -14.99 3.65 1.11
CA GLN A 93 -14.05 4.59 1.73
C GLN A 93 -12.93 5.03 0.78
N ALA A 94 -12.97 4.59 -0.47
CA ALA A 94 -12.04 5.01 -1.51
C ALA A 94 -12.20 6.51 -1.77
N ARG A 95 -11.38 7.33 -1.10
CA ARG A 95 -11.32 8.76 -1.40
C ARG A 95 -10.62 8.91 -2.77
N PRO A 96 -11.23 9.55 -3.78
CA PRO A 96 -10.52 9.83 -5.03
C PRO A 96 -9.29 10.72 -4.77
N PRO A 97 -8.20 10.58 -5.53
CA PRO A 97 -7.01 11.40 -5.36
C PRO A 97 -7.32 12.86 -5.69
N GLY A 98 -7.17 13.74 -4.69
CA GLY A 98 -7.34 15.18 -4.86
C GLY A 98 -8.62 15.74 -4.23
N GLY A 99 -8.66 15.81 -2.91
CA GLY A 99 -9.60 16.64 -2.18
C GLY A 99 -10.93 16.00 -1.79
N GLY A 100 -11.30 16.13 -0.53
CA GLY A 100 -12.44 17.00 -0.23
C GLY A 100 -13.78 16.82 -0.97
N ALA A 101 -14.22 15.63 -1.40
CA ALA A 101 -15.58 15.48 -1.95
C ALA A 101 -16.35 14.32 -1.30
N ALA A 102 -17.55 14.67 -0.81
CA ALA A 102 -18.59 13.74 -0.39
C ALA A 102 -19.04 12.86 -1.58
N PRO A 103 -19.60 11.66 -1.33
CA PRO A 103 -20.11 10.80 -2.40
C PRO A 103 -21.17 11.52 -3.25
N PRO A 104 -21.24 11.24 -4.56
CA PRO A 104 -22.26 11.81 -5.43
C PRO A 104 -23.67 11.43 -4.94
N PRO A 105 -24.64 12.36 -4.93
CA PRO A 105 -26.01 12.06 -4.54
C PRO A 105 -26.64 11.20 -5.64
N GLY A 106 -26.89 9.93 -5.35
CA GLY A 106 -27.63 9.03 -6.26
C GLY A 106 -27.16 7.57 -6.31
N ALA A 107 -26.05 7.20 -5.68
CA ALA A 107 -25.72 5.78 -5.50
C ALA A 107 -26.59 5.18 -4.38
N LEU A 108 -27.40 4.18 -4.74
CA LEU A 108 -28.21 3.38 -3.82
C LEU A 108 -27.43 2.99 -2.55
N PRO A 109 -28.06 2.95 -1.37
CA PRO A 109 -27.38 2.59 -0.13
C PRO A 109 -27.01 1.11 -0.20
N GLN A 110 -25.78 0.80 -0.59
CA GLN A 110 -25.21 -0.52 -0.30
C GLN A 110 -24.85 -0.52 1.18
N THR A 111 -25.79 -1.02 1.97
CA THR A 111 -25.65 -1.39 3.37
C THR A 111 -24.65 -2.53 3.49
N ALA A 112 -23.37 -2.22 3.39
CA ALA A 112 -22.30 -2.98 4.01
C ALA A 112 -21.44 -1.95 4.72
N THR A 113 -21.61 -1.82 6.03
CA THR A 113 -20.67 -1.14 6.90
C THR A 113 -19.36 -1.91 6.87
N ALA A 114 -18.58 -1.75 5.81
CA ALA A 114 -17.24 -2.29 5.75
C ALA A 114 -16.40 -1.54 6.79
N GLN A 115 -16.15 -2.19 7.94
CA GLN A 115 -15.31 -1.63 8.97
C GLN A 115 -13.92 -1.29 8.38
N VAL A 116 -13.49 -0.05 8.64
CA VAL A 116 -12.15 0.44 8.27
C VAL A 116 -11.15 -0.37 9.10
N GLY A 117 -10.10 -0.91 8.46
CA GLY A 117 -9.04 -1.56 9.23
C GLY A 117 -9.37 -2.98 9.71
N VAL A 118 -10.11 -3.74 8.91
CA VAL A 118 -10.16 -5.19 9.11
C VAL A 118 -8.93 -5.81 8.45
N PRO A 119 -8.20 -6.70 9.15
CA PRO A 119 -7.08 -7.42 8.57
C PRO A 119 -7.53 -8.23 7.35
N MET A 120 -6.67 -8.31 6.33
CA MET A 120 -6.99 -8.88 5.01
C MET A 120 -7.46 -10.34 5.07
N LYS A 121 -7.06 -11.08 6.11
CA LYS A 121 -7.51 -12.45 6.40
C LYS A 121 -8.96 -12.56 6.86
N ASP A 122 -9.48 -11.55 7.56
CA ASP A 122 -10.80 -11.58 8.22
C ASP A 122 -11.82 -10.70 7.48
N TYR A 123 -11.41 -10.05 6.40
CA TYR A 123 -12.26 -9.16 5.63
C TYR A 123 -13.27 -9.94 4.77
N ALA A 124 -14.54 -9.88 5.19
CA ALA A 124 -15.70 -10.39 4.46
C ALA A 124 -16.71 -9.27 4.09
N GLY A 125 -16.28 -8.00 4.14
CA GLY A 125 -17.15 -6.82 4.19
C GLY A 125 -17.59 -6.22 2.84
N GLY A 126 -17.34 -6.89 1.71
CA GLY A 126 -17.70 -6.39 0.37
C GLY A 126 -16.48 -6.02 -0.49
N PRO A 127 -16.65 -5.38 -1.66
CA PRO A 127 -15.53 -5.19 -2.57
C PRO A 127 -14.49 -4.20 -2.03
N PHE A 128 -13.21 -4.53 -2.19
CA PHE A 128 -12.11 -3.66 -1.74
C PHE A 128 -11.27 -3.13 -2.89
N VAL A 129 -10.67 -1.96 -2.66
CA VAL A 129 -9.96 -1.20 -3.71
C VAL A 129 -8.48 -0.99 -3.40
N GLY A 130 -8.02 -1.32 -2.20
CA GLY A 130 -6.63 -1.10 -1.80
C GLY A 130 -6.31 -1.74 -0.46
N VAL A 131 -5.06 -1.54 -0.06
CA VAL A 131 -4.53 -2.01 1.22
C VAL A 131 -3.76 -0.89 1.90
N ARG A 132 -3.66 -0.94 3.23
CA ARG A 132 -2.83 -0.04 4.05
C ARG A 132 -2.07 -0.84 5.13
N PRO A 133 -0.91 -0.38 5.60
CA PRO A 133 -0.18 -1.04 6.68
C PRO A 133 -0.94 -0.92 8.02
N PRO A 134 -0.82 -1.89 8.95
CA PRO A 134 -1.48 -1.89 10.26
C PRO A 134 -0.77 -1.05 11.32
N LYS A 135 0.26 -0.30 10.91
CA LYS A 135 1.09 0.50 11.79
C LYS A 135 0.47 1.89 11.99
N ASN A 136 0.41 2.33 13.24
CA ASN A 136 0.02 3.70 13.60
C ASN A 136 1.28 4.55 13.85
N GLY A 137 1.20 5.84 13.52
CA GLY A 137 2.23 6.83 13.84
C GLY A 137 2.84 7.56 12.64
N ASN A 138 3.80 8.45 12.94
CA ASN A 138 4.38 9.36 11.94
C ASN A 138 5.23 8.60 10.93
N SER A 139 5.13 8.98 9.67
CA SER A 139 5.99 8.53 8.59
C SER A 139 7.15 9.50 8.33
N LEU A 140 8.28 9.00 7.83
CA LEU A 140 9.35 9.86 7.31
C LEU A 140 9.00 10.41 5.92
N ILE A 141 8.16 9.69 5.17
CA ILE A 141 7.75 10.03 3.81
C ILE A 141 6.30 10.52 3.80
N ILE A 142 6.08 11.74 3.32
CA ILE A 142 4.73 12.24 3.06
C ILE A 142 4.19 11.52 1.82
N PHE A 143 3.20 10.66 2.01
CA PHE A 143 2.58 9.90 0.92
C PHE A 143 1.20 10.48 0.61
N LYS A 144 1.04 11.09 -0.57
CA LYS A 144 -0.22 11.73 -1.00
C LYS A 144 -0.80 12.75 -0.01
N GLY A 145 0.09 13.47 0.69
CA GLY A 145 -0.31 14.44 1.72
C GLY A 145 -0.58 13.84 3.10
N ALA A 146 -0.47 12.52 3.25
CA ALA A 146 -0.51 11.85 4.54
C ALA A 146 0.90 11.73 5.13
N ASP A 147 1.07 12.27 6.32
CA ASP A 147 2.27 12.16 7.16
C ASP A 147 2.15 11.05 8.21
N HIS A 148 0.99 10.39 8.32
CA HIS A 148 0.74 9.26 9.22
C HIS A 148 0.49 7.97 8.43
N TYR A 149 1.03 6.84 8.90
CA TYR A 149 0.87 5.53 8.26
C TYR A 149 -0.60 5.10 8.13
N GLU A 150 -1.44 5.42 9.11
CA GLU A 150 -2.87 5.09 9.10
C GLU A 150 -3.65 5.76 7.95
N GLN A 151 -3.15 6.90 7.48
CA GLN A 151 -3.73 7.69 6.41
C GLN A 151 -3.17 7.30 5.04
N TRP A 152 -2.13 6.46 5.00
CA TRP A 152 -1.57 5.98 3.74
C TRP A 152 -2.59 5.14 3.00
N MET A 153 -3.06 5.67 1.88
CA MET A 153 -4.00 5.01 1.00
C MET A 153 -3.48 5.02 -0.43
N TYR A 154 -3.44 3.84 -1.03
CA TYR A 154 -3.23 3.70 -2.47
C TYR A 154 -4.23 2.71 -3.01
N THR A 155 -5.16 3.22 -3.81
CA THR A 155 -6.30 2.47 -4.31
C THR A 155 -6.17 2.14 -5.80
N ALA A 156 -6.98 1.22 -6.29
CA ALA A 156 -7.08 0.92 -7.72
C ALA A 156 -7.52 2.13 -8.56
N LEU A 157 -8.31 3.04 -7.98
CA LEU A 157 -8.73 4.30 -8.62
C LEU A 157 -7.55 5.26 -8.79
N ASP A 158 -6.71 5.34 -7.77
CA ASP A 158 -5.47 6.12 -7.83
C ASP A 158 -4.55 5.62 -8.94
N TYR A 159 -4.38 4.30 -9.01
CA TYR A 159 -3.55 3.68 -10.03
C TYR A 159 -4.08 3.93 -11.46
N GLN A 160 -5.40 3.93 -11.65
CA GLN A 160 -6.02 4.32 -12.92
C GLN A 160 -5.69 5.77 -13.27
N THR A 161 -5.85 6.69 -12.31
CA THR A 161 -5.56 8.11 -12.50
C THR A 161 -4.09 8.32 -12.91
N ASP A 162 -3.17 7.69 -12.19
CA ASP A 162 -1.72 7.74 -12.47
C ASP A 162 -1.40 7.19 -13.87
N ARG A 163 -2.04 6.09 -14.28
CA ARG A 163 -1.85 5.52 -15.61
C ARG A 163 -2.37 6.46 -16.71
N THR A 164 -3.58 6.98 -16.55
CA THR A 164 -4.19 7.89 -17.53
C THR A 164 -3.36 9.16 -17.67
N ALA A 165 -2.88 9.73 -16.57
CA ALA A 165 -2.00 10.90 -16.59
C ALA A 165 -0.69 10.62 -17.36
N ARG A 166 -0.08 9.44 -17.17
CA ARG A 166 1.12 9.03 -17.93
C ARG A 166 0.83 8.86 -19.42
N GLN A 167 -0.33 8.30 -19.78
CA GLN A 167 -0.73 8.15 -21.18
C GLN A 167 -0.94 9.51 -21.85
N GLN A 168 -1.60 10.45 -21.16
CA GLN A 168 -1.79 11.82 -21.66
C GLN A 168 -0.46 12.57 -21.79
N ALA A 169 0.45 12.41 -20.83
CA ALA A 169 1.78 13.00 -20.91
C ALA A 169 2.57 12.43 -22.10
N ALA A 170 2.51 11.11 -22.33
CA ALA A 170 3.15 10.49 -23.49
C ALA A 170 2.56 10.99 -24.82
N GLN A 171 1.25 11.20 -24.91
CA GLN A 171 0.61 11.75 -26.12
C GLN A 171 1.05 13.18 -26.42
N LYS A 172 1.25 14.02 -25.39
CA LYS A 172 1.72 15.41 -25.55
C LYS A 172 3.16 15.54 -26.03
N VAL A 173 4.01 14.53 -25.81
CA VAL A 173 5.42 14.57 -26.25
C VAL A 173 5.57 14.41 -27.76
N TRP A 174 4.56 13.85 -28.43
CA TRP A 174 4.58 13.59 -29.88
C TRP A 174 3.70 14.56 -30.68
N GLN A 175 3.26 15.67 -30.09
CA GLN A 175 2.58 16.78 -30.77
C GLN A 175 3.45 18.04 -30.73
#